data_AF-A0A8J5JDM4-F1
#
_entry.id   AF-A0A8J5JDM4-F1
#
_cell.length_a   1.000
_cell.length_b   1.000
_cell.length_c   1.000
_cell.angle_alpha   90.00
_cell.angle_beta   90.00
_cell.angle_gamma   90.00
#
_symmetry.space_group_name_H-M   'P 1'
#
loop_
_entity.id
_entity.type
_entity.pdbx_description
1 polymer ?
#
loop_
_entity_poly.entity_id
_entity_poly.type
_entity_poly.pdbx_seq_one_letter_code
_entity_poly.pdbx_strand_id
1 'polypeptide(L)'
;MWVLGSVQEHFIRELNRETSSYRHLAVGLGGSGDCDQLREELKRSRRRAQDLAREAKNKLSPHLLEADTVRPEVARLWRILFCCIRVLEQEMLRTLTLQHTFGLHLGPIGLINTGVHEYGSSHRSGPPGDCLDLSLTDRLALERAEVNQLHKELIDLRNLINVMESSLDMKTWILDELTEKQLLAAINEDSNSCQENTESVCSEAESVGEESINTVQRRRCLCWIVTSVVLVFFLSTVMGILVVFLT
;
A
#
# COMPACT_ATOMS: atom_id res chain seq x y z
N MET A 1 -14.29 16.89 22.23
CA MET A 1 -13.56 15.60 22.03
C MET A 1 -13.94 14.88 20.72
N TRP A 2 -15.18 15.01 20.21
CA TRP A 2 -15.63 14.42 18.93
C TRP A 2 -15.00 15.03 17.67
N VAL A 3 -14.66 16.32 17.69
CA VAL A 3 -14.05 17.03 16.54
C VAL A 3 -12.67 16.45 16.18
N LEU A 4 -11.88 16.02 17.16
CA LEU A 4 -10.54 15.50 16.90
C LEU A 4 -10.55 14.18 16.11
N GLY A 5 -11.50 13.28 16.41
CA GLY A 5 -11.66 12.02 15.69
C GLY A 5 -12.05 12.25 14.22
N SER A 6 -12.95 13.21 13.97
CA SER A 6 -13.38 13.55 12.60
C SER A 6 -12.24 14.09 11.73
N VAL A 7 -11.32 14.86 12.33
CA VAL A 7 -10.16 15.44 11.65
C VAL A 7 -9.12 14.35 11.32
N GLN A 8 -8.89 13.42 12.24
CA GLN A 8 -7.96 12.29 12.03
C GLN A 8 -8.45 11.36 10.92
N GLU A 9 -9.73 11.04 10.91
CA GLU A 9 -10.33 10.24 9.84
C GLU A 9 -10.26 10.94 8.47
N HIS A 10 -10.41 12.26 8.44
CA HIS A 10 -10.32 13.03 7.19
C HIS A 10 -8.95 12.84 6.52
N PHE A 11 -7.85 12.93 7.26
CA PHE A 11 -6.51 12.72 6.68
C PHE A 11 -6.31 11.30 6.14
N ILE A 12 -6.83 10.28 6.83
CA ILE A 12 -6.74 8.89 6.39
C ILE A 12 -7.58 8.65 5.14
N ARG A 13 -8.80 9.23 5.08
CA ARG A 13 -9.67 9.17 3.90
C ARG A 13 -9.00 9.83 2.70
N GLU A 14 -8.43 11.02 2.88
CA GLU A 14 -7.75 11.74 1.80
C GLU A 14 -6.48 11.02 1.36
N LEU A 15 -5.71 10.44 2.29
CA LEU A 15 -4.56 9.60 1.96
C LEU A 15 -4.97 8.40 1.10
N ASN A 16 -6.06 7.72 1.45
CA ASN A 16 -6.55 6.58 0.69
C ASN A 16 -6.99 7.01 -0.71
N ARG A 17 -7.70 8.14 -0.83
CA ARG A 17 -8.10 8.74 -2.10
C ARG A 17 -6.88 9.07 -2.98
N GLU A 18 -5.87 9.73 -2.43
CA GLU A 18 -4.63 10.04 -3.15
C GLU A 18 -3.87 8.77 -3.53
N THR A 19 -3.83 7.75 -2.68
CA THR A 19 -3.22 6.44 -3.00
C THR A 19 -3.93 5.76 -4.17
N SER A 20 -5.27 5.82 -4.21
CA SER A 20 -6.06 5.32 -5.34
C SER A 20 -5.80 6.12 -6.62
N SER A 21 -5.74 7.45 -6.52
CA SER A 21 -5.41 8.34 -7.64
C SER A 21 -4.04 8.01 -8.20
N TYR A 22 -3.05 7.86 -7.33
CA TYR A 22 -1.68 7.50 -7.70
C TYR A 22 -1.63 6.15 -8.43
N ARG A 23 -2.34 5.14 -7.91
CA ARG A 23 -2.45 3.83 -8.54
C ARG A 23 -3.07 3.89 -9.93
N HIS A 24 -4.11 4.69 -10.10
CA HIS A 24 -4.76 4.89 -11.40
C HIS A 24 -3.81 5.53 -12.41
N LEU A 25 -3.12 6.60 -12.03
CA LEU A 25 -2.11 7.25 -12.87
C LEU A 25 -0.97 6.27 -13.24
N ALA A 26 -0.56 5.41 -12.30
CA ALA A 26 0.52 4.44 -12.49
C ALA A 26 0.21 3.36 -13.55
N VAL A 27 -1.06 3.18 -13.93
CA VAL A 27 -1.45 2.27 -15.03
C VAL A 27 -0.98 2.79 -16.39
N GLY A 28 -0.88 4.11 -16.57
CA GLY A 28 -0.47 4.72 -17.84
C GLY A 28 1.04 4.62 -18.12
N LEU A 29 1.86 4.30 -17.12
CA LEU A 29 3.32 4.19 -17.27
C LEU A 29 3.71 3.06 -18.24
N GLY A 30 4.61 3.36 -19.17
CA GLY A 30 5.06 2.42 -20.20
C GLY A 30 4.01 2.08 -21.28
N GLY A 31 2.83 2.70 -21.23
CA GLY A 31 1.78 2.57 -22.23
C GLY A 31 1.80 3.71 -23.26
N SER A 32 0.80 3.72 -24.15
CA SER A 32 0.62 4.79 -25.15
C SER A 32 0.28 6.16 -24.55
N GLY A 33 -0.17 6.19 -23.29
CA GLY A 33 -0.46 7.41 -22.53
C GLY A 33 0.68 7.91 -21.64
N ASP A 34 1.86 7.27 -21.66
CA ASP A 34 3.01 7.73 -20.86
C ASP A 34 3.58 9.01 -21.47
N CYS A 35 3.61 10.09 -20.69
CA CYS A 35 4.11 11.40 -21.11
C CYS A 35 4.63 12.21 -19.92
N ASP A 36 5.34 13.30 -20.20
CA ASP A 36 5.89 14.20 -19.18
C ASP A 36 4.80 14.71 -18.19
N GLN A 37 3.60 15.02 -18.71
CA GLN A 37 2.48 15.46 -17.88
C GLN A 37 2.02 14.38 -16.89
N LEU A 38 1.86 13.13 -17.35
CA LEU A 38 1.46 12.01 -16.50
C LEU A 38 2.50 11.77 -15.40
N ARG A 39 3.79 11.83 -15.73
CA ARG A 39 4.87 11.63 -14.74
C ARG A 39 4.94 12.77 -13.72
N GLU A 40 4.69 14.00 -14.13
CA GLU A 40 4.56 15.13 -13.20
C GLU A 40 3.32 15.01 -12.30
N GLU A 41 2.20 14.51 -12.81
CA GLU A 41 1.01 14.22 -12.01
C GLU A 41 1.26 13.11 -10.98
N LEU A 42 1.95 12.04 -11.38
CA LEU A 42 2.40 10.97 -10.48
C LEU A 42 3.30 11.51 -9.36
N LYS A 43 4.26 12.37 -9.71
CA LYS A 43 5.15 13.04 -8.75
C LYS A 43 4.38 13.93 -7.79
N ARG A 44 3.39 14.68 -8.27
CA ARG A 44 2.53 15.51 -7.43
C ARG A 44 1.64 14.67 -6.51
N SER A 45 1.06 13.59 -7.00
CA SER A 45 0.19 12.71 -6.20
C SER A 45 0.98 11.95 -5.13
N ARG A 46 2.16 11.38 -5.45
CA ARG A 46 2.99 10.70 -4.43
C ARG A 46 3.45 11.64 -3.31
N ARG A 47 3.84 12.88 -3.64
CA ARG A 47 4.25 13.88 -2.62
C ARG A 47 3.09 14.23 -1.70
N ARG A 48 1.91 14.53 -2.28
CA ARG A 48 0.68 14.76 -1.49
C ARG A 48 0.35 13.59 -0.57
N ALA A 49 0.41 12.36 -1.08
CA ALA A 49 0.17 11.16 -0.28
C ALA A 49 1.18 11.03 0.88
N GLN A 50 2.47 11.29 0.63
CA GLN A 50 3.49 11.28 1.69
C GLN A 50 3.27 12.38 2.74
N ASP A 51 2.87 13.57 2.33
CA ASP A 51 2.59 14.69 3.25
C ASP A 51 1.38 14.37 4.13
N LEU A 52 0.29 13.86 3.53
CA LEU A 52 -0.89 13.38 4.25
C LEU A 52 -0.54 12.25 5.23
N ALA A 53 0.32 11.31 4.84
CA ALA A 53 0.78 10.24 5.72
C ALA A 53 1.56 10.77 6.93
N ARG A 54 2.47 11.72 6.72
CA ARG A 54 3.24 12.37 7.80
C ARG A 54 2.33 13.17 8.72
N GLU A 55 1.40 13.92 8.17
CA GLU A 55 0.45 14.72 8.95
C GLU A 55 -0.47 13.83 9.79
N ALA A 56 -1.06 12.80 9.18
CA ALA A 56 -1.88 11.81 9.90
C ALA A 56 -1.09 11.16 11.03
N LYS A 57 0.14 10.71 10.77
CA LYS A 57 1.02 10.11 11.78
C LYS A 57 1.31 11.08 12.92
N ASN A 58 1.66 12.34 12.63
CA ASN A 58 1.95 13.36 13.64
C ASN A 58 0.70 13.71 14.46
N LYS A 59 -0.49 13.66 13.87
CA LYS A 59 -1.76 13.90 14.57
C LYS A 59 -2.20 12.73 15.44
N LEU A 60 -1.96 11.47 15.03
CA LEU A 60 -2.36 10.30 15.81
C LEU A 60 -1.34 9.91 16.88
N SER A 61 -0.04 10.13 16.63
CA SER A 61 1.05 9.74 17.53
C SER A 61 0.90 10.24 18.97
N PRO A 62 0.54 11.51 19.26
CA PRO A 62 0.40 11.96 20.66
C PRO A 62 -0.74 11.24 21.37
N HIS A 63 -1.86 10.97 20.69
CA HIS A 63 -2.97 10.22 21.28
C HIS A 63 -2.66 8.74 21.52
N LEU A 64 -1.66 8.22 20.81
CA LEU A 64 -1.11 6.90 21.07
C LEU A 64 -0.12 6.90 22.24
N LEU A 65 0.53 8.01 22.60
CA LEU A 65 1.50 8.05 23.71
C LEU A 65 0.91 8.58 25.03
N GLU A 66 0.01 9.55 24.98
CA GLU A 66 -0.52 10.25 26.17
C GLU A 66 -1.57 9.44 26.95
N ALA A 67 -2.14 8.41 26.34
CA ALA A 67 -3.24 7.66 26.93
C ALA A 67 -2.73 6.40 27.67
N ASP A 68 -2.86 6.44 29.01
CA ASP A 68 -2.61 5.32 29.94
C ASP A 68 -3.45 4.08 29.56
N THR A 69 -4.63 4.32 28.99
CA THR A 69 -5.47 3.33 28.30
C THR A 69 -5.70 3.75 26.86
N VAL A 70 -5.28 2.91 25.92
CA VAL A 70 -5.37 3.22 24.48
C VAL A 70 -6.82 3.17 24.07
N ARG A 71 -7.32 4.28 23.51
CA ARG A 71 -8.67 4.28 22.95
C ARG A 71 -8.71 3.32 21.75
N PRO A 72 -9.63 2.35 21.71
CA PRO A 72 -9.68 1.33 20.66
C PRO A 72 -9.85 1.95 19.27
N GLU A 73 -10.55 3.08 19.21
CA GLU A 73 -10.76 3.86 18.01
C GLU A 73 -9.45 4.46 17.44
N VAL A 74 -8.56 4.96 18.31
CA VAL A 74 -7.26 5.49 17.88
C VAL A 74 -6.36 4.37 17.39
N ALA A 75 -6.38 3.21 18.05
CA ALA A 75 -5.64 2.03 17.61
C ALA A 75 -6.14 1.52 16.24
N ARG A 76 -7.46 1.52 16.03
CA ARG A 76 -8.09 1.20 14.74
C ARG A 76 -7.61 2.15 13.65
N LEU A 77 -7.68 3.46 13.87
CA LEU A 77 -7.24 4.47 12.91
C LEU A 77 -5.73 4.36 12.61
N TRP A 78 -4.90 4.11 13.63
CA TRP A 78 -3.47 3.91 13.43
C TRP A 78 -3.17 2.69 12.54
N ARG A 79 -3.89 1.58 12.74
CA ARG A 79 -3.76 0.39 11.89
C ARG A 79 -4.17 0.68 10.45
N ILE A 80 -5.29 1.38 10.25
CA ILE A 80 -5.74 1.78 8.91
C ILE A 80 -4.69 2.66 8.23
N LEU A 81 -4.17 3.67 8.94
CA LEU A 81 -3.11 4.53 8.43
C LEU A 81 -1.88 3.72 8.02
N PHE A 82 -1.42 2.81 8.88
CA PHE A 82 -0.29 1.93 8.57
C PHE A 82 -0.52 1.11 7.29
N CYS A 83 -1.72 0.52 7.15
CA CYS A 83 -2.09 -0.22 5.94
C CYS A 83 -2.08 0.68 4.69
N CYS A 84 -2.64 1.88 4.75
CA CYS A 84 -2.64 2.82 3.62
C CYS A 84 -1.22 3.18 3.18
N ILE A 85 -0.32 3.44 4.13
CA ILE A 85 1.08 3.77 3.83
C ILE A 85 1.82 2.60 3.19
N ARG A 86 1.56 1.35 3.62
CA ARG A 86 2.14 0.14 3.01
C ARG A 86 1.65 -0.07 1.57
N VAL A 87 0.38 0.21 1.29
CA VAL A 87 -0.14 0.18 -0.08
C VAL A 87 0.53 1.24 -0.94
N LEU A 88 0.68 2.47 -0.43
CA LEU A 88 1.40 3.54 -1.12
C LEU A 88 2.86 3.14 -1.44
N GLU A 89 3.57 2.55 -0.49
CA GLU A 89 4.94 2.06 -0.70
C GLU A 89 5.01 1.03 -1.83
N GLN A 90 4.08 0.07 -1.85
CA GLN A 90 4.06 -0.96 -2.89
C GLN A 90 3.84 -0.35 -4.28
N GLU A 91 2.92 0.60 -4.40
CA GLU A 91 2.69 1.30 -5.67
C GLU A 91 3.89 2.19 -6.03
N MET A 92 4.55 2.85 -5.08
CA MET A 92 5.77 3.63 -5.34
C MET A 92 6.94 2.74 -5.80
N LEU A 93 7.10 1.56 -5.23
CA LEU A 93 8.10 0.60 -5.68
C LEU A 93 7.80 0.12 -7.11
N ARG A 94 6.54 -0.18 -7.40
CA ARG A 94 6.10 -0.59 -8.75
C ARG A 94 6.38 0.51 -9.77
N THR A 95 6.02 1.76 -9.49
CA THR A 95 6.28 2.87 -10.42
C THR A 95 7.77 3.12 -10.61
N LEU A 96 8.61 2.94 -9.58
CA LEU A 96 10.06 3.04 -9.71
C LEU A 96 10.59 2.00 -10.70
N THR A 97 10.14 0.74 -10.58
CA THR A 97 10.51 -0.32 -11.53
C THR A 97 10.04 0.00 -12.95
N LEU A 98 8.82 0.53 -13.10
CA LEU A 98 8.28 0.92 -14.41
C LEU A 98 9.07 2.07 -15.03
N GLN A 99 9.35 3.14 -14.30
CA GLN A 99 10.11 4.28 -14.83
C GLN A 99 11.56 3.93 -15.15
N HIS A 100 12.17 2.97 -14.43
CA HIS A 100 13.49 2.46 -14.77
C HIS A 100 13.47 1.60 -16.04
N THR A 101 12.37 0.90 -16.31
CA THR A 101 12.23 0.00 -17.47
C THR A 101 11.83 0.77 -18.73
N PHE A 102 10.91 1.73 -18.59
CA PHE A 102 10.35 2.51 -19.68
C PHE A 102 10.87 3.94 -19.58
N GLY A 103 11.92 4.28 -20.31
CA GLY A 103 12.39 5.66 -20.43
C GLY A 103 11.47 6.49 -21.32
N LEU A 104 11.10 7.71 -20.94
CA LEU A 104 10.32 8.62 -21.79
C LEU A 104 11.16 9.16 -22.95
N HIS A 105 12.42 9.48 -22.69
CA HIS A 105 13.31 10.12 -23.67
C HIS A 105 14.32 9.15 -24.27
N LEU A 106 14.37 7.92 -23.75
CA LEU A 106 15.03 6.82 -24.43
C LEU A 106 14.09 6.39 -25.57
N GLY A 107 14.38 6.83 -26.81
CA GLY A 107 13.66 6.40 -28.01
C GLY A 107 13.49 4.87 -28.05
N PRO A 108 12.50 4.34 -28.79
CA PRO A 108 11.85 3.06 -28.53
C PRO A 108 12.83 1.91 -28.24
N ILE A 109 13.13 1.68 -26.96
CA ILE A 109 13.86 0.49 -26.52
C ILE A 109 12.82 -0.62 -26.42
N GLY A 110 12.66 -1.37 -27.51
CA GLY A 110 11.97 -2.67 -27.48
C GLY A 110 10.48 -2.65 -27.12
N LEU A 111 9.77 -1.53 -27.30
CA LEU A 111 8.30 -1.55 -27.23
C LEU A 111 7.74 -2.36 -28.41
N ILE A 112 6.98 -3.42 -28.10
CA ILE A 112 6.27 -4.21 -29.10
C ILE A 112 5.11 -3.34 -29.61
N ASN A 113 5.31 -2.74 -30.77
CA ASN A 113 4.33 -1.90 -31.45
C ASN A 113 3.13 -2.75 -31.90
N THR A 114 2.11 -2.86 -31.05
CA THR A 114 0.90 -3.67 -31.29
C THR A 114 -0.30 -2.83 -31.78
N GLY A 115 -0.05 -1.69 -32.45
CA GLY A 115 -1.07 -0.84 -33.12
C GLY A 115 -1.92 -0.02 -32.13
N VAL A 116 -2.47 1.17 -32.42
CA VAL A 116 -2.77 1.92 -33.64
C VAL A 116 -1.92 3.19 -33.70
N HIS A 117 -1.10 3.34 -34.74
CA HIS A 117 -0.56 4.66 -35.10
C HIS A 117 -1.65 5.37 -35.89
N GLU A 118 -2.34 6.31 -35.27
CA GLU A 118 -3.11 7.28 -36.04
C GLU A 118 -2.08 8.11 -36.82
N TYR A 119 -1.93 7.77 -38.10
CA TYR A 119 -1.16 8.55 -39.07
C TYR A 119 -1.78 9.94 -39.15
N GLY A 120 -1.24 10.88 -38.39
CA GLY A 120 -1.74 12.24 -38.29
C GLY A 120 -0.62 13.24 -38.12
N SER A 121 -0.14 13.74 -39.26
CA SER A 121 0.65 14.97 -39.43
C SER A 121 2.18 14.87 -39.38
N SER A 122 2.71 14.48 -40.56
CA SER A 122 3.52 15.36 -41.42
C SER A 122 4.65 16.18 -40.79
N HIS A 123 5.87 15.91 -41.26
CA HIS A 123 6.93 16.89 -41.50
C HIS A 123 6.58 18.34 -41.12
N ARG A 124 7.11 18.82 -39.98
CA ARG A 124 7.42 20.23 -39.81
C ARG A 124 8.94 20.39 -39.77
N SER A 125 9.51 20.52 -40.97
CA SER A 125 10.69 21.37 -41.15
C SER A 125 10.23 22.82 -40.97
N GLY A 126 10.32 23.32 -39.73
CA GLY A 126 10.06 24.72 -39.39
C GLY A 126 11.31 25.34 -38.74
N PRO A 127 11.52 26.66 -38.86
CA PRO A 127 12.69 27.33 -38.29
C PRO A 127 12.68 27.25 -36.75
N PRO A 128 13.85 27.30 -36.08
CA PRO A 128 13.92 27.22 -34.63
C PRO A 128 13.37 28.52 -34.04
N GLY A 129 12.12 28.47 -33.59
CA GLY A 129 11.55 29.51 -32.74
C GLY A 129 11.99 29.27 -31.30
N ASP A 130 12.42 30.34 -30.62
CA ASP A 130 12.94 30.40 -29.26
C ASP A 130 12.02 29.76 -28.19
N CYS A 131 12.01 28.44 -28.13
CA CYS A 131 11.78 27.67 -26.93
C CYS A 131 13.14 27.07 -26.58
N LEU A 132 13.62 27.26 -25.36
CA LEU A 132 14.85 26.63 -24.87
C LEU A 132 14.67 25.11 -24.93
N ASP A 133 14.92 24.52 -26.10
CA ASP A 133 14.83 23.09 -26.34
C ASP A 133 16.02 22.47 -25.62
N LEU A 134 15.75 21.93 -24.44
CA LEU A 134 16.74 21.22 -23.63
C LEU A 134 17.33 20.11 -24.49
N SER A 135 18.66 20.02 -24.53
CA SER A 135 19.34 18.94 -25.24
C SER A 135 18.80 17.59 -24.76
N LEU A 136 18.76 16.58 -25.65
CA LEU A 136 18.39 15.20 -25.29
C LEU A 136 19.17 14.72 -24.05
N THR A 137 20.44 15.12 -23.93
CA THR A 137 21.28 14.82 -22.77
C THR A 137 20.72 15.38 -21.47
N ASP A 138 20.18 16.59 -21.51
CA ASP A 138 19.63 17.28 -20.35
C ASP A 138 18.29 16.66 -19.94
N ARG A 139 17.47 16.27 -20.92
CA ARG A 139 16.21 15.53 -20.69
C ARG A 139 16.46 14.17 -20.04
N LEU A 140 17.45 13.41 -20.52
CA LEU A 140 17.85 12.14 -19.91
C LEU A 140 18.43 12.32 -18.50
N ALA A 141 19.18 13.41 -18.27
CA ALA A 141 19.69 13.74 -16.95
C ALA A 141 18.55 14.07 -15.97
N LEU A 142 17.54 14.81 -16.43
CA LEU A 142 16.34 15.13 -15.64
C LEU A 142 15.53 13.87 -15.31
N GLU A 143 15.31 13.00 -16.30
CA GLU A 143 14.64 11.71 -16.08
C GLU A 143 15.36 10.85 -15.05
N ARG A 144 16.69 10.74 -15.15
CA ARG A 144 17.50 10.03 -14.14
C ARG A 144 17.40 10.68 -12.76
N ALA A 145 17.40 12.01 -12.69
CA ALA A 145 17.23 12.73 -11.44
C ALA A 145 15.86 12.45 -10.80
N GLU A 146 14.80 12.39 -11.59
CA GLU A 146 13.45 12.08 -11.10
C GLU A 146 13.31 10.66 -10.58
N VAL A 147 13.90 9.67 -11.27
CA VAL A 147 13.94 8.27 -10.81
C VAL A 147 14.73 8.16 -9.49
N ASN A 148 15.88 8.83 -9.40
CA ASN A 148 16.67 8.88 -8.16
C ASN A 148 15.90 9.55 -7.02
N GLN A 149 15.17 10.61 -7.31
CA GLN A 149 14.34 11.30 -6.34
C GLN A 149 13.19 10.41 -5.85
N LEU A 150 12.53 9.67 -6.74
CA LEU A 150 11.51 8.67 -6.37
C LEU A 150 12.09 7.59 -5.44
N HIS A 151 13.30 7.11 -5.75
CA HIS A 151 13.99 6.13 -4.91
C HIS A 151 14.26 6.66 -3.50
N LYS A 152 14.73 7.92 -3.39
CA LYS A 152 14.92 8.60 -2.10
C LYS A 152 13.60 8.73 -1.33
N GLU A 153 12.55 9.19 -1.99
CA GLU A 153 11.22 9.33 -1.39
C GLU A 153 10.68 7.97 -0.90
N LEU A 154 10.97 6.87 -1.59
CA LEU A 154 10.62 5.51 -1.15
C LEU A 154 11.37 5.09 0.11
N ILE A 155 12.67 5.40 0.21
CA ILE A 155 13.46 5.16 1.43
C ILE A 155 12.88 5.95 2.61
N ASP A 156 12.54 7.22 2.40
CA ASP A 156 11.94 8.06 3.44
C ASP A 156 10.58 7.50 3.90
N LEU A 157 9.78 6.95 2.97
CA LEU A 157 8.52 6.30 3.30
C LEU A 157 8.74 5.02 4.11
N ARG A 158 9.73 4.20 3.75
CA ARG A 158 10.09 2.99 4.52
C ARG A 158 10.54 3.33 5.93
N ASN A 159 11.33 4.38 6.09
CA ASN A 159 11.74 4.88 7.40
C ASN A 159 10.52 5.30 8.23
N LEU A 160 9.54 5.99 7.61
CA LEU A 160 8.28 6.34 8.28
C LEU A 160 7.53 5.08 8.74
N ILE A 161 7.46 4.04 7.90
CA ILE A 161 6.76 2.81 8.25
C ILE A 161 7.46 2.08 9.41
N ASN A 162 8.79 1.99 9.39
CA ASN A 162 9.56 1.37 10.47
C ASN A 162 9.34 2.09 11.81
N VAL A 163 9.25 3.43 11.80
CA VAL A 163 8.93 4.23 13.00
C VAL A 163 7.51 3.94 13.49
N MET A 164 6.55 3.74 12.57
CA MET A 164 5.19 3.39 12.96
C MET A 164 5.06 1.96 13.49
N GLU A 165 5.84 1.04 12.93
CA GLU A 165 5.91 -0.37 13.35
C GLU A 165 6.51 -0.51 14.75
N SER A 166 7.61 0.19 15.04
CA SER A 166 8.17 0.20 16.41
C SER A 166 7.19 0.81 17.43
N SER A 167 6.39 1.80 17.01
CA SER A 167 5.33 2.38 17.84
C SER A 167 4.18 1.40 18.10
N LEU A 168 3.94 0.45 17.18
CA LEU A 168 2.97 -0.64 17.35
C LEU A 168 3.53 -1.75 18.25
N ASP A 169 4.78 -2.14 18.05
CA ASP A 169 5.46 -3.19 18.84
C ASP A 169 5.55 -2.82 20.31
N MET A 170 5.88 -1.58 20.64
CA MET A 170 5.83 -1.06 22.01
C MET A 170 4.42 -1.17 22.65
N LYS A 171 3.38 -1.29 21.82
CA LYS A 171 1.98 -1.27 22.24
C LYS A 171 1.19 -2.52 21.85
N THR A 172 1.88 -3.62 21.53
CA THR A 172 1.29 -4.90 21.09
C THR A 172 0.36 -5.56 22.13
N TRP A 173 0.30 -5.06 23.36
CA TRP A 173 -0.73 -5.40 24.34
C TRP A 173 -2.15 -4.90 23.99
N ILE A 174 -2.32 -3.94 23.06
CA ILE A 174 -3.65 -3.47 22.64
C ILE A 174 -4.43 -4.55 21.89
N LEU A 175 -3.72 -5.42 21.15
CA LEU A 175 -4.36 -6.45 20.34
C LEU A 175 -4.92 -7.57 21.23
N ASP A 176 -4.18 -7.97 22.27
CA ASP A 176 -4.68 -8.95 23.24
C ASP A 176 -5.87 -8.39 24.01
N GLU A 177 -5.82 -7.15 24.51
CA GLU A 177 -6.95 -6.61 25.26
C GLU A 177 -8.22 -6.43 24.43
N LEU A 178 -8.13 -6.01 23.16
CA LEU A 178 -9.34 -5.80 22.34
C LEU A 178 -9.96 -7.13 21.92
N THR A 179 -9.11 -8.12 21.59
CA THR A 179 -9.55 -9.46 21.21
C THR A 179 -10.09 -10.20 22.43
N GLU A 180 -9.45 -10.08 23.59
CA GLU A 180 -9.91 -10.65 24.86
C GLU A 180 -11.21 -9.99 25.31
N LYS A 181 -11.35 -8.66 25.25
CA LYS A 181 -12.61 -7.98 25.60
C LYS A 181 -13.76 -8.34 24.65
N GLN A 182 -13.50 -8.49 23.35
CA GLN A 182 -14.53 -8.96 22.40
C GLN A 182 -14.87 -10.44 22.58
N LEU A 183 -13.89 -11.29 22.89
CA LEU A 183 -14.10 -12.71 23.17
C LEU A 183 -14.90 -12.89 24.48
N LEU A 184 -14.55 -12.14 25.53
CA LEU A 184 -15.26 -12.13 26.81
C LEU A 184 -16.69 -11.59 26.67
N ALA A 185 -16.91 -10.58 25.84
CA ALA A 185 -18.27 -10.08 25.54
C ALA A 185 -19.12 -11.14 24.83
N ALA A 186 -18.56 -11.84 23.84
CA ALA A 186 -19.25 -12.92 23.13
C ALA A 186 -19.58 -14.11 24.06
N ILE A 187 -18.67 -14.48 24.97
CA ILE A 187 -18.91 -15.54 25.96
C ILE A 187 -20.00 -15.14 26.98
N ASN A 188 -20.09 -13.85 27.32
CA ASN A 188 -21.07 -13.35 28.29
C ASN A 188 -22.47 -13.17 27.69
N GLU A 189 -22.59 -12.91 26.38
CA GLU A 189 -23.88 -12.89 25.66
C GLU A 189 -24.51 -14.27 25.52
N ASP A 190 -23.70 -15.32 25.35
CA ASP A 190 -24.18 -16.71 25.31
C ASP A 190 -24.68 -17.21 26.69
N SER A 191 -24.27 -16.55 27.78
CA SER A 191 -24.69 -16.92 29.14
C SER A 191 -26.01 -16.27 29.58
N ASN A 192 -26.54 -15.30 28.82
CA ASN A 192 -27.71 -14.51 29.22
C ASN A 192 -28.93 -14.62 28.28
N SER A 193 -28.90 -15.51 27.28
CA SER A 193 -30.02 -15.76 26.36
C SER A 193 -30.59 -17.18 26.50
N CYS A 194 -31.12 -17.47 27.68
CA CYS A 194 -32.15 -18.49 27.86
C CYS A 194 -33.36 -17.88 28.57
N GLN A 195 -34.01 -16.92 27.92
CA GLN A 195 -35.43 -16.69 28.16
C GLN A 195 -36.12 -16.08 26.92
N GLU A 196 -36.79 -16.98 26.21
CA GLU A 196 -38.01 -16.84 25.42
C GLU A 196 -38.67 -15.45 25.33
N ASN A 197 -38.84 -15.02 24.07
CA ASN A 197 -40.11 -14.73 23.40
C ASN A 197 -40.34 -13.33 22.78
N THR A 198 -40.95 -13.42 21.59
CA THR A 198 -41.86 -12.50 20.88
C THR A 198 -41.29 -11.36 20.03
N GLU A 199 -41.38 -11.61 18.71
CA GLU A 199 -41.92 -10.72 17.65
C GLU A 199 -41.26 -9.35 17.39
N SER A 200 -40.65 -9.19 16.21
CA SER A 200 -41.12 -8.26 15.15
C SER A 200 -40.04 -7.98 14.10
N VAL A 201 -40.25 -8.55 12.92
CA VAL A 201 -40.04 -8.05 11.54
C VAL A 201 -39.11 -6.83 11.30
N CYS A 202 -38.09 -7.13 10.49
CA CYS A 202 -37.37 -6.41 9.41
C CYS A 202 -36.89 -4.95 9.56
N SER A 203 -35.56 -4.82 9.52
CA SER A 203 -34.86 -3.69 8.90
C SER A 203 -34.14 -4.19 7.64
N GLU A 204 -34.46 -3.61 6.49
CA GLU A 204 -33.60 -3.62 5.30
C GLU A 204 -32.38 -2.73 5.55
N ALA A 205 -31.18 -3.28 5.36
CA ALA A 205 -29.99 -2.50 4.99
C ALA A 205 -28.94 -3.42 4.34
N GLU A 206 -28.83 -3.22 3.05
CA GLU A 206 -27.77 -3.51 2.07
C GLU A 206 -26.44 -4.11 2.55
N SER A 207 -26.06 -5.15 1.81
CA SER A 207 -24.79 -5.83 1.75
C SER A 207 -23.65 -4.97 1.20
N VAL A 208 -22.53 -4.87 1.91
CA VAL A 208 -21.16 -4.92 1.32
C VAL A 208 -20.18 -5.33 2.42
N GLY A 209 -19.61 -6.54 2.35
CA GLY A 209 -18.60 -6.96 3.34
C GLY A 209 -18.08 -8.38 3.23
N GLU A 210 -17.74 -8.88 2.04
CA GLU A 210 -17.19 -10.25 1.88
C GLU A 210 -15.72 -10.33 1.36
N GLU A 211 -15.01 -9.22 1.15
CA GLU A 211 -13.64 -9.30 0.57
C GLU A 211 -12.48 -9.36 1.58
N SER A 212 -12.70 -9.02 2.85
CA SER A 212 -11.61 -8.83 3.82
C SER A 212 -11.14 -10.11 4.53
N ILE A 213 -11.93 -11.19 4.54
CA ILE A 213 -11.60 -12.45 5.23
C ILE A 213 -10.59 -13.30 4.42
N ASN A 214 -10.65 -13.22 3.09
CA ASN A 214 -9.87 -14.08 2.19
C ASN A 214 -8.36 -13.81 2.21
N THR A 215 -7.92 -12.60 2.58
CA THR A 215 -6.49 -12.24 2.52
C THR A 215 -5.69 -12.72 3.73
N VAL A 216 -6.32 -12.83 4.91
CA VAL A 216 -5.68 -13.30 6.15
C VAL A 216 -5.59 -14.83 6.15
N GLN A 217 -6.63 -15.52 5.67
CA GLN A 217 -6.66 -16.98 5.58
C GLN A 217 -5.63 -17.51 4.56
N ARG A 218 -5.40 -16.78 3.47
CA ARG A 218 -4.41 -17.12 2.43
C ARG A 218 -2.97 -17.06 2.93
N ARG A 219 -2.64 -16.13 3.83
CA ARG A 219 -1.29 -16.01 4.42
C ARG A 219 -0.97 -17.13 5.40
N ARG A 220 -1.97 -17.56 6.18
CA ARG A 220 -1.84 -18.73 7.05
C ARG A 220 -1.63 -19.99 6.21
N CYS A 221 -2.44 -20.18 5.17
CA CYS A 221 -2.33 -21.36 4.29
C CYS A 221 -0.97 -21.47 3.59
N LEU A 222 -0.42 -20.36 3.08
CA LEU A 222 0.92 -20.36 2.46
C LEU A 222 2.04 -20.69 3.44
N CYS A 223 1.94 -20.23 4.69
CA CYS A 223 2.94 -20.57 5.73
C CYS A 223 2.91 -22.07 6.04
N TRP A 224 1.73 -22.67 6.22
CA TRP A 224 1.57 -24.10 6.47
C TRP A 224 2.06 -24.98 5.30
N ILE A 225 1.85 -24.54 4.06
CA ILE A 225 2.34 -25.26 2.87
C ILE A 225 3.88 -25.20 2.82
N VAL A 226 4.48 -24.03 3.05
CA VAL A 226 5.94 -23.88 3.03
C VAL A 226 6.60 -24.68 4.14
N THR A 227 6.05 -24.68 5.37
CA THR A 227 6.59 -25.48 6.47
C THR A 227 6.49 -26.98 6.19
N SER A 228 5.37 -27.44 5.59
CA SER A 228 5.20 -28.84 5.21
C SER A 228 6.23 -29.27 4.15
N VAL A 229 6.46 -28.46 3.10
CA VAL A 229 7.42 -28.78 2.04
C VAL A 229 8.86 -28.84 2.58
N VAL A 230 9.24 -27.88 3.44
CA VAL A 230 10.58 -27.86 4.06
C VAL A 230 10.79 -29.08 4.96
N LEU A 231 9.78 -29.47 5.74
CA LEU A 231 9.85 -30.65 6.61
C LEU A 231 10.04 -31.94 5.80
N VAL A 232 9.29 -32.11 4.69
CA VAL A 232 9.42 -33.29 3.82
C VAL A 232 10.81 -33.36 3.19
N PHE A 233 11.34 -32.23 2.72
CA PHE A 233 12.69 -32.18 2.15
C PHE A 233 13.73 -32.56 3.20
N PHE A 234 13.61 -32.04 4.43
CA PHE A 234 14.50 -32.37 5.54
C PHE A 234 14.45 -33.87 5.87
N LEU A 235 13.26 -34.45 6.02
CA LEU A 235 13.11 -35.89 6.29
C LEU A 235 13.68 -36.75 5.16
N SER A 236 13.47 -36.36 3.90
CA SER A 236 14.06 -37.07 2.75
C SER A 236 15.59 -37.03 2.78
N THR A 237 16.20 -35.89 3.12
CA THR A 237 17.66 -35.78 3.22
C THR A 237 18.22 -36.61 4.38
N VAL A 238 17.56 -36.60 5.54
CA VAL A 238 17.99 -37.39 6.71
C VAL A 238 17.88 -38.88 6.41
N MET A 239 16.79 -39.34 5.81
CA MET A 239 16.62 -40.74 5.42
C MET A 239 17.66 -41.17 4.37
N GLY A 240 17.95 -40.32 3.39
CA GLY A 240 19.00 -40.59 2.41
C GLY A 240 20.38 -40.75 3.05
N ILE A 241 20.74 -39.86 3.98
CA ILE A 241 21.99 -39.96 4.74
C ILE A 241 22.01 -41.25 5.58
N LEU A 242 20.90 -41.58 6.25
CA LEU A 242 20.81 -42.77 7.09
C LEU A 242 21.03 -44.08 6.29
N VAL A 243 20.49 -44.16 5.08
CA VAL A 243 20.65 -45.31 4.18
C VAL A 243 22.10 -45.45 3.70
N VAL A 244 22.77 -44.33 3.38
CA VAL A 244 24.19 -44.33 2.99
C VAL A 244 25.10 -44.76 4.15
N PHE A 245 24.76 -44.41 5.40
CA PHE A 245 25.51 -44.85 6.57
C PHE A 245 25.23 -46.31 6.97
N LEU A 246 24.11 -46.89 6.55
CA LEU A 246 23.74 -48.29 6.84
C LEU A 246 24.20 -49.29 5.77
N THR A 247 24.63 -48.81 4.59
CA THR A 247 25.10 -49.63 3.46
C THR A 247 26.62 -49.66 3.43
#